data_AF-B9TG92-F1
#
_entry.id   AF-B9TG92-F1
#
_cell.length_a   1.000
_cell.length_b   1.000
_cell.length_c   1.000
_cell.angle_alpha   90.00
_cell.angle_beta   90.00
_cell.angle_gamma   90.00
#
_symmetry.space_group_name_H-M   'P 1'
#
loop_
_entity.id
_entity.type
_entity.pdbx_description
1 polymer ?
#
loop_
_entity_poly.entity_id
_entity_poly.type
_entity_poly.pdbx_seq_one_letter_code
_entity_poly.pdbx_strand_id
1 'polypeptide(L)'
;MADTGDFNAYWLFLVGLRYPQYPEHGGNVAIAAGHDVKFAKTDYFFTDWLARIGGKVTIDTAGTSNPPTYELTTWGVLLDDLANQQGVAAMGGGNLAVTAGNDIANLYATLPVTARQNGGGTRNQVEIVGGGNATVIAGRDILSPRIQVDKGELNLTAGRNITAATSNDLNAVLAIADTQVNLHARGDIIVDAIVNSTVLPLAAAQNNGGLLPSNYFFTYSDKASVTAQSLGGDVLLANRAKKVDTAFAARYATDLFRSSSLRFFEIYPGTVRLQALQGDVKFANDMMLFPTAKGQLEVNAANNVASTGDATASIVLSDADVASLGTLAAPRTGQDVDAALEAAMKQINPQHATQPVHRDDNTAAIIDALNGDIAPQFALPGTLRFQFTINKSLLAHAGRDLINTDFYIQHSRDSDISELLA
;
A
#
# COMPACT_ATOMS: atom_id res chain seq x y z
N MET A 1 15.76 -19.84 -37.18
CA MET A 1 15.85 -18.38 -36.97
C MET A 1 16.36 -18.18 -35.56
N ALA A 2 17.39 -17.34 -35.41
CA ALA A 2 18.03 -17.07 -34.14
C ALA A 2 17.06 -16.26 -33.26
N ASP A 3 16.91 -16.73 -32.03
CA ASP A 3 16.19 -16.11 -30.93
C ASP A 3 16.94 -14.84 -30.50
N THR A 4 16.65 -13.72 -31.17
CA THR A 4 16.99 -12.41 -30.65
C THR A 4 15.95 -12.13 -29.57
N GLY A 5 16.34 -12.27 -28.31
CA GLY A 5 15.55 -12.03 -27.10
C GLY A 5 15.00 -10.60 -26.92
N ASP A 6 14.62 -9.95 -28.02
CA ASP A 6 13.87 -8.71 -28.05
C ASP A 6 12.38 -9.03 -27.98
N PHE A 7 11.86 -8.92 -26.76
CA PHE A 7 10.43 -8.87 -26.44
C PHE A 7 9.67 -7.80 -27.26
N ASN A 8 10.38 -6.88 -27.92
CA ASN A 8 9.85 -5.87 -28.84
C ASN A 8 9.25 -6.44 -30.13
N ALA A 9 9.60 -7.67 -30.53
CA ALA A 9 9.25 -8.21 -31.86
C ALA A 9 7.94 -9.02 -31.89
N TYR A 10 7.41 -9.45 -30.74
CA TYR A 10 6.27 -10.36 -30.66
C TYR A 10 5.21 -9.78 -29.72
N TRP A 11 4.36 -8.88 -30.28
CA TRP A 11 3.09 -8.28 -29.81
C TRP A 11 3.12 -6.74 -29.87
N LEU A 12 2.14 -5.98 -30.41
CA LEU A 12 0.68 -6.16 -30.53
C LEU A 12 0.18 -5.77 -31.94
N PHE A 13 -0.02 -6.74 -32.83
CA PHE A 13 -0.72 -6.51 -34.10
C PHE A 13 -2.19 -6.93 -34.01
N LEU A 14 -2.96 -6.32 -33.11
CA LEU A 14 -4.42 -6.34 -33.17
C LEU A 14 -4.98 -5.06 -32.52
N VAL A 15 -5.43 -4.15 -33.37
CA VAL A 15 -6.46 -3.12 -33.11
C VAL A 15 -6.25 -2.21 -31.88
N GLY A 16 -5.43 -1.17 -32.01
CA GLY A 16 -5.53 0.04 -31.16
C GLY A 16 -5.01 -0.05 -29.72
N LEU A 17 -4.26 -1.09 -29.36
CA LEU A 17 -3.67 -1.22 -28.02
C LEU A 17 -2.46 -0.29 -27.81
N ARG A 18 -2.41 0.35 -26.62
CA ARG A 18 -1.31 1.24 -26.19
C ARG A 18 -0.17 0.43 -25.59
N TYR A 19 1.08 0.83 -25.87
CA TYR A 19 2.27 0.11 -25.43
C TYR A 19 2.77 0.60 -24.06
N PRO A 20 2.99 -0.29 -23.07
CA PRO A 20 3.69 0.09 -21.85
C PRO A 20 5.12 0.50 -22.21
N GLN A 21 5.54 1.66 -21.69
CA GLN A 21 6.89 2.17 -21.86
C GLN A 21 7.70 1.96 -20.58
N TYR A 22 9.01 1.76 -20.73
CA TYR A 22 9.95 1.50 -19.64
C TYR A 22 11.01 2.61 -19.63
N PRO A 23 10.64 3.85 -19.24
CA PRO A 23 11.58 4.95 -19.22
C PRO A 23 12.74 4.65 -18.27
N GLU A 24 13.91 5.15 -18.62
CA GLU A 24 15.13 5.09 -17.82
C GLU A 24 15.77 6.48 -17.77
N HIS A 25 16.62 6.72 -16.78
CA HIS A 25 17.37 7.96 -16.61
C HIS A 25 16.48 9.21 -16.48
N GLY A 26 15.41 9.10 -15.69
CA GLY A 26 14.55 10.23 -15.37
C GLY A 26 15.26 11.37 -14.63
N GLY A 27 14.58 12.52 -14.57
CA GLY A 27 15.10 13.75 -13.98
C GLY A 27 14.59 14.03 -12.58
N ASN A 28 15.33 14.84 -11.84
CA ASN A 28 14.88 15.37 -10.54
C ASN A 28 13.91 16.54 -10.76
N VAL A 29 12.88 16.64 -9.93
CA VAL A 29 11.94 17.76 -9.91
C VAL A 29 11.99 18.45 -8.55
N ALA A 30 12.14 19.78 -8.56
CA ALA A 30 12.11 20.59 -7.35
C ALA A 30 11.11 21.74 -7.50
N ILE A 31 10.21 21.89 -6.53
CA ILE A 31 9.22 22.96 -6.44
C ILE A 31 9.39 23.64 -5.08
N ALA A 32 9.61 24.96 -5.08
CA ALA A 32 9.74 25.73 -3.86
C ALA A 32 8.89 27.00 -3.94
N ALA A 33 8.12 27.28 -2.89
CA ALA A 33 7.35 28.50 -2.76
C ALA A 33 7.48 29.07 -1.33
N GLY A 34 7.58 30.40 -1.23
CA GLY A 34 7.65 31.09 0.08
C GLY A 34 6.34 31.05 0.87
N HIS A 35 5.20 30.78 0.21
CA HIS A 35 3.89 30.61 0.82
C HIS A 35 3.35 29.22 0.52
N ASP A 36 2.22 29.11 -0.20
CA ASP A 36 1.55 27.85 -0.47
C ASP A 36 2.02 27.24 -1.81
N VAL A 37 1.98 25.91 -1.90
CA VAL A 37 1.96 25.19 -3.18
C VAL A 37 0.59 24.54 -3.33
N LYS A 38 -0.18 24.93 -4.35
CA LYS A 38 -1.53 24.43 -4.60
C LYS A 38 -1.58 23.72 -5.95
N PHE A 39 -1.74 22.40 -5.90
CA PHE A 39 -2.02 21.61 -7.09
C PHE A 39 -3.52 21.66 -7.38
N ALA A 40 -3.85 21.52 -8.66
CA ALA A 40 -5.22 21.34 -9.08
C ALA A 40 -5.75 19.97 -8.59
N LYS A 41 -7.02 19.93 -8.20
CA LYS A 41 -7.65 18.69 -7.75
C LYS A 41 -7.79 17.75 -8.94
N THR A 42 -7.11 16.61 -8.87
CA THR A 42 -7.27 15.53 -9.84
C THR A 42 -8.22 14.43 -9.34
N ASP A 43 -8.97 13.83 -10.25
CA ASP A 43 -9.77 12.62 -10.09
C ASP A 43 -9.06 11.38 -10.68
N TYR A 44 -7.80 11.53 -11.08
CA TYR A 44 -6.98 10.43 -11.57
C TYR A 44 -6.35 9.65 -10.41
N PHE A 45 -6.15 8.35 -10.66
CA PHE A 45 -5.48 7.43 -9.77
C PHE A 45 -4.24 6.81 -10.42
N PHE A 46 -3.38 6.19 -9.60
CA PHE A 46 -2.10 5.62 -10.06
C PHE A 46 -2.28 4.52 -11.12
N THR A 47 -3.47 3.90 -11.17
CA THR A 47 -3.83 2.84 -12.10
C THR A 47 -4.11 3.32 -13.51
N ASP A 48 -4.35 4.62 -13.73
CA ASP A 48 -4.75 5.14 -15.04
C ASP A 48 -3.67 4.97 -16.12
N TRP A 49 -2.42 5.17 -15.75
CA TRP A 49 -1.27 5.11 -16.66
C TRP A 49 -0.33 3.95 -16.34
N LEU A 50 -0.45 3.31 -15.19
CA LEU A 50 0.39 2.17 -14.83
C LEU A 50 -0.20 0.89 -15.44
N ALA A 51 0.25 0.56 -16.65
CA ALA A 51 -0.16 -0.65 -17.35
C ALA A 51 0.57 -1.86 -16.77
N ARG A 52 -0.17 -2.96 -16.56
CA ARG A 52 0.35 -4.20 -15.96
C ARG A 52 -0.17 -5.42 -16.70
N ILE A 53 0.70 -6.43 -16.80
CA ILE A 53 0.38 -7.78 -17.25
C ILE A 53 0.99 -8.74 -16.22
N GLY A 54 0.27 -9.80 -15.89
CA GLY A 54 0.73 -10.85 -14.98
C GLY A 54 0.15 -12.20 -15.39
N GLY A 55 0.83 -13.29 -15.09
CA GLY A 55 0.29 -14.64 -15.26
C GLY A 55 0.34 -15.17 -16.70
N LYS A 56 -0.58 -16.08 -17.02
CA LYS A 56 -0.58 -16.82 -18.29
C LYS A 56 -1.17 -15.99 -19.42
N VAL A 57 -0.36 -15.72 -20.44
CA VAL A 57 -0.75 -15.02 -21.67
C VAL A 57 -0.62 -15.97 -22.85
N THR A 58 -1.70 -16.16 -23.60
CA THR A 58 -1.71 -16.99 -24.82
C THR A 58 -1.51 -16.12 -26.04
N ILE A 59 -0.53 -16.47 -26.88
CA ILE A 59 -0.14 -15.70 -28.06
C ILE A 59 -0.70 -16.29 -29.34
N ASP A 60 -1.83 -15.74 -29.79
CA ASP A 60 -2.38 -16.05 -31.10
C ASP A 60 -1.56 -15.37 -32.21
N THR A 61 -0.71 -16.17 -32.84
CA THR A 61 -0.01 -15.76 -34.07
C THR A 61 -0.83 -16.29 -35.24
N ALA A 62 -1.26 -15.43 -36.15
CA ALA A 62 -2.14 -15.80 -37.25
C ALA A 62 -1.66 -17.06 -37.99
N GLY A 63 -2.42 -18.15 -37.85
CA GLY A 63 -2.16 -19.44 -38.51
C GLY A 63 -1.66 -20.58 -37.63
N THR A 64 -1.43 -20.38 -36.32
CA THR A 64 -1.09 -21.49 -35.41
C THR A 64 -2.33 -22.16 -34.80
N SER A 65 -2.47 -23.47 -34.98
CA SER A 65 -3.56 -24.27 -34.39
C SER A 65 -3.43 -24.49 -32.88
N ASN A 66 -2.25 -24.21 -32.30
CA ASN A 66 -1.96 -24.25 -30.86
C ASN A 66 -1.11 -23.03 -30.49
N PRO A 67 -1.72 -21.88 -30.17
CA PRO A 67 -0.98 -20.70 -29.79
C PRO A 67 -0.18 -20.96 -28.49
N PRO A 68 1.11 -20.59 -28.44
CA PRO A 68 1.92 -20.78 -27.24
C PRO A 68 1.42 -19.93 -26.06
N THR A 69 1.40 -20.52 -24.86
CA THR A 69 1.11 -19.82 -23.60
C THR A 69 2.40 -19.55 -22.84
N TYR A 70 2.56 -18.31 -22.38
CA TYR A 70 3.71 -17.83 -21.62
C TYR A 70 3.27 -17.37 -20.24
N GLU A 71 4.09 -17.60 -19.23
CA GLU A 71 3.93 -16.95 -17.92
C GLU A 71 4.78 -15.69 -17.88
N LEU A 72 4.12 -14.53 -17.84
CA LEU A 72 4.75 -13.22 -18.01
C LEU A 72 4.25 -12.24 -16.97
N THR A 73 5.17 -11.46 -16.40
CA THR A 73 4.85 -10.35 -15.50
C THR A 73 5.56 -9.10 -16.00
N THR A 74 4.84 -8.03 -16.31
CA THR A 74 5.49 -6.80 -16.76
C THR A 74 4.63 -5.61 -16.39
N TRP A 75 5.26 -4.49 -16.10
CA TRP A 75 4.53 -3.25 -15.93
C TRP A 75 5.35 -2.05 -16.38
N GLY A 76 4.65 -1.11 -17.01
CA GLY A 76 5.24 0.08 -17.57
C GLY A 76 4.24 1.22 -17.57
N VAL A 77 4.69 2.36 -18.08
CA VAL A 77 3.90 3.59 -18.09
C VAL A 77 3.26 3.81 -19.45
N LEU A 78 1.99 4.22 -19.46
CA LEU A 78 1.31 4.77 -20.62
C LEU A 78 1.52 6.28 -20.59
N LEU A 79 2.58 6.76 -21.26
CA LEU A 79 2.96 8.18 -21.20
C LEU A 79 1.85 9.13 -21.66
N ASP A 80 1.05 8.74 -22.66
CA ASP A 80 -0.06 9.56 -23.14
C ASP A 80 -1.14 9.76 -22.07
N ASP A 81 -1.44 8.73 -21.26
CA ASP A 81 -2.40 8.85 -20.17
C ASP A 81 -1.86 9.70 -19.02
N LEU A 82 -0.57 9.50 -18.70
CA LEU A 82 0.10 10.26 -17.65
C LEU A 82 0.26 11.74 -18.01
N ALA A 83 0.52 12.06 -19.27
CA ALA A 83 0.61 13.45 -19.75
C ALA A 83 -0.71 14.23 -19.61
N ASN A 84 -1.84 13.52 -19.52
CA ASN A 84 -3.15 14.12 -19.28
C ASN A 84 -3.48 14.31 -17.79
N GLN A 85 -2.55 13.95 -16.89
CA GLN A 85 -2.74 14.09 -15.46
C GLN A 85 -2.23 15.43 -14.92
N GLN A 86 -2.89 15.89 -13.87
CA GLN A 86 -2.43 17.03 -13.09
C GLN A 86 -1.58 16.53 -11.93
N GLY A 87 -0.31 16.93 -11.88
CA GLY A 87 0.60 16.54 -10.80
C GLY A 87 2.06 16.62 -11.22
N VAL A 88 2.90 15.86 -10.51
CA VAL A 88 4.35 15.79 -10.74
C VAL A 88 4.76 14.33 -10.87
N ALA A 89 5.62 14.02 -11.84
CA ALA A 89 6.16 12.68 -12.01
C ALA A 89 7.67 12.72 -12.19
N ALA A 90 8.39 11.77 -11.59
CA ALA A 90 9.77 11.45 -11.94
C ALA A 90 9.81 10.00 -12.44
N MET A 91 9.83 9.83 -13.76
CA MET A 91 9.71 8.52 -14.41
C MET A 91 11.05 7.99 -14.87
N GLY A 92 11.28 6.69 -14.70
CA GLY A 92 12.54 6.06 -15.08
C GLY A 92 13.71 6.42 -14.17
N GLY A 93 13.41 6.92 -12.96
CA GLY A 93 14.40 7.39 -11.99
C GLY A 93 14.25 8.88 -11.67
N GLY A 94 14.81 9.30 -10.54
CA GLY A 94 14.88 10.71 -10.15
C GLY A 94 14.11 11.02 -8.87
N ASN A 95 14.46 12.14 -8.25
CA ASN A 95 13.93 12.56 -6.96
C ASN A 95 12.92 13.70 -7.11
N LEU A 96 11.97 13.76 -6.19
CA LEU A 96 11.00 14.84 -6.07
C LEU A 96 11.25 15.61 -4.76
N ALA A 97 11.34 16.94 -4.84
CA ALA A 97 11.33 17.82 -3.69
C ALA A 97 10.23 18.88 -3.85
N VAL A 98 9.30 18.96 -2.89
CA VAL A 98 8.27 20.03 -2.83
C VAL A 98 8.36 20.72 -1.47
N THR A 99 8.55 22.03 -1.49
CA THR A 99 8.66 22.84 -0.26
C THR A 99 7.76 24.07 -0.32
N ALA A 100 7.00 24.31 0.74
CA ALA A 100 6.13 25.46 0.91
C ALA A 100 6.36 26.10 2.29
N GLY A 101 6.45 27.43 2.36
CA GLY A 101 6.51 28.15 3.64
C GLY A 101 5.23 28.01 4.47
N ASN A 102 4.09 27.76 3.82
CA ASN A 102 2.79 27.50 4.44
C ASN A 102 2.30 26.10 4.06
N ASP A 103 1.23 26.00 3.26
CA ASP A 103 0.52 24.75 3.00
C ASP A 103 0.91 24.14 1.64
N ILE A 104 0.93 22.81 1.57
CA ILE A 104 0.95 22.06 0.30
C ILE A 104 -0.41 21.39 0.15
N ALA A 105 -1.16 21.71 -0.90
CA ALA A 105 -2.51 21.18 -1.10
C ALA A 105 -2.68 20.41 -2.40
N ASN A 106 -3.38 19.27 -2.30
CA ASN A 106 -3.79 18.38 -3.39
C ASN A 106 -2.62 17.81 -4.21
N LEU A 107 -1.42 17.69 -3.62
CA LEU A 107 -0.26 17.13 -4.31
C LEU A 107 -0.58 15.74 -4.85
N TYR A 108 -0.56 15.59 -6.17
CA TYR A 108 -0.51 14.30 -6.86
C TYR A 108 0.91 14.10 -7.38
N ALA A 109 1.61 13.10 -6.86
CA ALA A 109 2.99 12.80 -7.24
C ALA A 109 3.18 11.33 -7.55
N THR A 110 4.00 11.00 -8.56
CA THR A 110 4.34 9.61 -8.86
C THR A 110 5.81 9.41 -9.21
N LEU A 111 6.45 8.46 -8.53
CA LEU A 111 7.80 7.98 -8.75
C LEU A 111 7.75 6.45 -8.90
N PRO A 112 7.26 5.94 -10.05
CA PRO A 112 7.08 4.51 -10.23
C PRO A 112 8.41 3.80 -10.52
N VAL A 113 8.41 2.50 -10.27
CA VAL A 113 9.33 1.59 -10.97
C VAL A 113 8.60 1.00 -12.17
N THR A 114 9.35 0.63 -13.20
CA THR A 114 8.83 -0.21 -14.29
C THR A 114 9.60 -1.51 -14.29
N ALA A 115 8.98 -2.57 -14.80
CA ALA A 115 9.59 -3.88 -14.89
C ALA A 115 9.45 -4.41 -16.29
N ARG A 116 10.56 -4.47 -17.02
CA ARG A 116 10.60 -5.07 -18.36
C ARG A 116 10.87 -6.56 -18.23
N GLN A 117 10.23 -7.38 -19.06
CA GLN A 117 10.59 -8.80 -19.15
C GLN A 117 12.03 -8.95 -19.64
N ASN A 118 12.81 -9.73 -18.90
CA ASN A 118 14.19 -10.06 -19.23
C ASN A 118 14.32 -11.59 -19.22
N GLY A 119 14.00 -12.21 -20.35
CA GLY A 119 14.01 -13.66 -20.51
C GLY A 119 13.41 -14.12 -21.82
N GLY A 120 13.98 -15.19 -22.40
CA GLY A 120 13.38 -15.93 -23.53
C GLY A 120 12.59 -17.14 -23.05
N GLY A 121 11.56 -17.55 -23.80
CA GLY A 121 10.75 -18.75 -23.53
C GLY A 121 9.74 -18.60 -22.38
N THR A 122 9.53 -19.66 -21.58
CA THR A 122 8.52 -19.73 -20.51
C THR A 122 8.96 -19.14 -19.16
N ARG A 123 10.11 -18.45 -19.10
CA ARG A 123 10.66 -17.94 -17.84
C ARG A 123 10.07 -16.58 -17.50
N ASN A 124 9.33 -16.50 -16.39
CA ASN A 124 8.85 -15.23 -15.85
C ASN A 124 9.97 -14.51 -15.08
N GLN A 125 10.76 -13.70 -15.79
CA GLN A 125 11.86 -12.92 -15.22
C GLN A 125 11.73 -11.45 -15.62
N VAL A 126 11.94 -10.56 -14.66
CA VAL A 126 11.80 -9.12 -14.87
C VAL A 126 13.03 -8.36 -14.41
N GLU A 127 13.35 -7.32 -15.15
CA GLU A 127 14.30 -6.30 -14.76
C GLU A 127 13.53 -5.05 -14.31
N ILE A 128 13.69 -4.71 -13.04
CA ILE A 128 13.02 -3.57 -12.40
C ILE A 128 13.95 -2.35 -12.45
N VAL A 129 13.46 -1.26 -13.05
CA VAL A 129 14.19 0.01 -13.20
C VAL A 129 13.34 1.19 -12.72
N GLY A 130 14.00 2.29 -12.32
CA GLY A 130 13.35 3.51 -11.84
C GLY A 130 13.27 3.62 -10.31
N GLY A 131 12.19 4.23 -9.82
CA GLY A 131 12.06 4.66 -8.42
C GLY A 131 12.78 5.98 -8.12
N GLY A 132 12.90 6.32 -6.85
CA GLY A 132 13.53 7.54 -6.38
C GLY A 132 12.99 8.00 -5.03
N ASN A 133 13.53 9.11 -4.54
CA ASN A 133 13.13 9.65 -3.25
C ASN A 133 12.21 10.86 -3.43
N ALA A 134 11.14 10.91 -2.63
CA ALA A 134 10.22 12.05 -2.57
C ALA A 134 10.30 12.72 -1.19
N THR A 135 10.51 14.03 -1.17
CA THR A 135 10.52 14.86 0.03
C THR A 135 9.50 15.98 -0.11
N VAL A 136 8.56 16.07 0.84
CA VAL A 136 7.46 17.04 0.85
C VAL A 136 7.46 17.76 2.20
N ILE A 137 7.71 19.06 2.19
CA ILE A 137 7.85 19.87 3.40
C ILE A 137 6.90 21.07 3.34
N ALA A 138 5.96 21.14 4.27
CA ALA A 138 5.06 22.27 4.44
C ALA A 138 5.32 22.93 5.81
N GLY A 139 5.50 24.25 5.83
CA GLY A 139 5.62 25.00 7.10
C GLY A 139 4.36 24.94 7.97
N ARG A 140 3.21 24.60 7.36
CA ARG A 140 1.93 24.35 8.04
C ARG A 140 1.39 22.97 7.68
N ASP A 141 0.43 22.87 6.77
CA ASP A 141 -0.29 21.62 6.52
C ASP A 141 0.08 20.98 5.17
N ILE A 142 0.10 19.65 5.14
CA ILE A 142 0.03 18.87 3.89
C ILE A 142 -1.40 18.36 3.75
N LEU A 143 -2.12 18.88 2.76
CA LEU A 143 -3.55 18.72 2.60
C LEU A 143 -3.89 17.83 1.40
N SER A 144 -4.60 16.74 1.65
CA SER A 144 -5.04 15.74 0.67
C SER A 144 -3.92 15.24 -0.28
N PRO A 145 -2.74 14.82 0.23
CA PRO A 145 -1.68 14.31 -0.63
C PRO A 145 -2.04 12.93 -1.19
N ARG A 146 -1.70 12.73 -2.46
CA ARG A 146 -1.77 11.44 -3.16
C ARG A 146 -0.42 11.18 -3.80
N ILE A 147 0.34 10.26 -3.23
CA ILE A 147 1.73 10.07 -3.63
C ILE A 147 2.01 8.60 -3.86
N GLN A 148 2.58 8.31 -5.02
CA GLN A 148 3.14 7.01 -5.34
C GLN A 148 4.66 7.08 -5.34
N VAL A 149 5.30 6.19 -4.57
CA VAL A 149 6.73 5.93 -4.64
C VAL A 149 6.90 4.42 -4.56
N ASP A 150 7.33 3.78 -5.65
CA ASP A 150 7.43 2.32 -5.68
C ASP A 150 8.78 1.79 -5.18
N LYS A 151 9.82 2.62 -5.17
CA LYS A 151 11.13 2.25 -4.63
C LYS A 151 11.89 3.47 -4.15
N GLY A 152 12.43 3.42 -2.93
CA GLY A 152 13.20 4.51 -2.33
C GLY A 152 12.57 4.99 -1.02
N GLU A 153 12.62 6.31 -0.78
CA GLU A 153 12.08 6.92 0.44
C GLU A 153 10.98 7.95 0.12
N LEU A 154 9.94 7.96 0.94
CA LEU A 154 8.90 9.00 0.94
C LEU A 154 8.88 9.71 2.28
N ASN A 155 9.31 10.97 2.31
CA ASN A 155 9.38 11.80 3.51
C ASN A 155 8.36 12.94 3.44
N LEU A 156 7.35 12.93 4.29
CA LEU A 156 6.37 14.02 4.46
C LEU A 156 6.58 14.69 5.81
N THR A 157 6.75 16.01 5.80
CA THR A 157 6.90 16.82 7.03
C THR A 157 5.96 18.02 7.00
N ALA A 158 5.06 18.08 7.98
CA ALA A 158 4.13 19.19 8.17
C ALA A 158 4.41 19.91 9.49
N GLY A 159 4.52 21.24 9.46
CA GLY A 159 4.63 22.06 10.67
C GLY A 159 3.36 22.06 11.54
N ARG A 160 2.25 21.56 11.00
CA ARG A 160 0.99 21.31 11.69
C ARG A 160 0.44 19.93 11.32
N ASN A 161 -0.45 19.77 10.34
CA ASN A 161 -1.16 18.51 10.10
C ASN A 161 -0.84 17.88 8.73
N ILE A 162 -0.93 16.55 8.65
CA ILE A 162 -1.09 15.80 7.39
C ILE A 162 -2.53 15.28 7.39
N THR A 163 -3.41 15.93 6.61
CA THR A 163 -4.86 15.69 6.69
C THR A 163 -5.57 16.04 5.39
N ALA A 164 -6.90 15.92 5.32
CA ALA A 164 -7.68 16.32 4.17
C ALA A 164 -7.82 17.86 4.08
N ALA A 165 -7.87 18.40 2.86
CA ALA A 165 -8.10 19.82 2.63
C ALA A 165 -9.48 20.27 3.12
N THR A 166 -10.50 19.42 2.96
CA THR A 166 -11.86 19.60 3.49
C THR A 166 -12.39 18.26 4.03
N SER A 167 -13.49 18.27 4.78
CA SER A 167 -14.11 17.03 5.31
C SER A 167 -14.51 16.00 4.25
N ASN A 168 -14.86 16.48 3.05
CA ASN A 168 -15.26 15.64 1.93
C ASN A 168 -14.06 15.08 1.14
N ASP A 169 -12.89 15.71 1.25
CA ASP A 169 -11.69 15.26 0.55
C ASP A 169 -11.09 14.01 1.22
N LEU A 170 -10.25 13.29 0.47
CA LEU A 170 -9.40 12.25 1.04
C LEU A 170 -8.32 12.87 1.91
N ASN A 171 -7.93 12.18 2.98
CA ASN A 171 -6.68 12.42 3.68
C ASN A 171 -5.50 11.90 2.83
N ALA A 172 -4.36 11.58 3.45
CA ALA A 172 -3.24 11.01 2.72
C ALA A 172 -3.61 9.65 2.10
N VAL A 173 -3.31 9.48 0.81
CA VAL A 173 -3.37 8.19 0.11
C VAL A 173 -2.01 7.91 -0.51
N LEU A 174 -1.38 6.83 -0.08
CA LEU A 174 -0.02 6.49 -0.46
C LEU A 174 -0.01 5.15 -1.21
N ALA A 175 0.55 5.14 -2.41
CA ALA A 175 0.79 3.89 -3.15
C ALA A 175 2.30 3.59 -3.11
N ILE A 176 2.65 2.42 -2.61
CA ILE A 176 4.05 2.07 -2.33
C ILE A 176 4.37 0.64 -2.72
N ALA A 177 5.66 0.32 -2.84
CA ALA A 177 6.14 -1.05 -3.01
C ALA A 177 7.40 -1.27 -2.16
N ASP A 178 8.60 -1.19 -2.73
CA ASP A 178 9.89 -1.26 -2.03
C ASP A 178 10.29 0.10 -1.43
N THR A 179 9.40 0.68 -0.61
CA THR A 179 9.52 2.07 -0.14
C THR A 179 9.48 2.18 1.38
N GLN A 180 10.34 3.04 1.91
CA GLN A 180 10.30 3.49 3.30
C GLN A 180 9.55 4.82 3.39
N VAL A 181 8.38 4.81 4.02
CA VAL A 181 7.55 5.99 4.22
C VAL A 181 7.79 6.54 5.61
N ASN A 182 8.08 7.84 5.71
CA ASN A 182 8.21 8.58 6.96
C ASN A 182 7.26 9.78 6.94
N LEU A 183 6.28 9.78 7.85
CA LEU A 183 5.32 10.86 8.03
C LEU A 183 5.59 11.55 9.36
N HIS A 184 5.85 12.85 9.32
CA HIS A 184 6.10 13.67 10.50
C HIS A 184 5.17 14.88 10.52
N ALA A 185 4.50 15.08 11.64
CA ALA A 185 3.64 16.24 11.86
C ALA A 185 3.75 16.73 13.30
N ARG A 186 3.59 18.04 13.50
CA ARG A 186 3.47 18.58 14.86
C ARG A 186 2.08 18.37 15.46
N GLY A 187 1.06 18.30 14.62
CA GLY A 187 -0.32 17.95 14.96
C GLY A 187 -0.69 16.61 14.31
N ASP A 188 -1.91 16.50 13.80
CA ASP A 188 -2.47 15.20 13.42
C ASP A 188 -1.88 14.65 12.12
N ILE A 189 -1.73 13.33 12.07
CA ILE A 189 -1.49 12.57 10.85
C ILE A 189 -2.70 11.68 10.61
N ILE A 190 -3.36 11.87 9.47
CA ILE A 190 -4.49 11.04 9.07
C ILE A 190 -4.21 10.43 7.69
N VAL A 191 -4.30 9.11 7.61
CA VAL A 191 -4.05 8.34 6.37
C VAL A 191 -5.29 7.55 6.01
N ASP A 192 -5.81 7.73 4.79
CA ASP A 192 -6.98 7.02 4.30
C ASP A 192 -6.63 5.66 3.69
N ALA A 193 -5.46 5.54 3.06
CA ALA A 193 -4.99 4.27 2.53
C ALA A 193 -3.48 4.28 2.32
N ILE A 194 -2.87 3.13 2.59
CA ILE A 194 -1.54 2.75 2.10
C ILE A 194 -1.72 1.45 1.34
N VAL A 195 -1.31 1.43 0.09
CA VAL A 195 -1.62 0.33 -0.83
C VAL A 195 -0.42 -0.06 -1.65
N ASN A 196 -0.31 -1.34 -1.99
CA ASN A 196 0.71 -1.79 -2.92
C ASN A 196 0.34 -1.37 -4.36
N SER A 197 1.24 -0.66 -5.05
CA SER A 197 0.94 -0.13 -6.39
C SER A 197 0.61 -1.19 -7.45
N THR A 198 1.13 -2.41 -7.29
CA THR A 198 0.95 -3.51 -8.28
C THR A 198 -0.23 -4.42 -7.99
N VAL A 199 -0.91 -4.26 -6.84
CA VAL A 199 -2.17 -4.96 -6.54
C VAL A 199 -3.40 -4.09 -6.78
N LEU A 200 -3.20 -2.88 -7.29
CA LEU A 200 -4.30 -2.06 -7.74
C LEU A 200 -4.88 -2.63 -9.05
N PRO A 201 -6.20 -2.53 -9.27
CA PRO A 201 -6.85 -3.01 -10.49
C PRO A 201 -6.35 -2.23 -11.71
N LEU A 202 -6.43 -2.85 -12.88
CA LEU A 202 -6.24 -2.12 -14.13
C LEU A 202 -7.41 -1.16 -14.32
N ALA A 203 -7.13 0.08 -14.73
CA ALA A 203 -8.18 1.04 -15.03
C ALA A 203 -9.09 0.50 -16.15
N ALA A 204 -10.38 0.85 -16.14
CA ALA A 204 -11.34 0.38 -17.15
C ALA A 204 -10.89 0.71 -18.60
N ALA A 205 -10.20 1.83 -18.79
CA ALA A 205 -9.62 2.23 -20.08
C ALA A 205 -8.47 1.32 -20.57
N GLN A 206 -7.79 0.63 -19.65
CA GLN A 206 -6.74 -0.35 -19.93
C GLN A 206 -7.31 -1.77 -20.08
N ASN A 207 -8.49 -2.01 -19.52
CA ASN A 207 -9.18 -3.29 -19.59
C ASN A 207 -9.94 -3.40 -20.93
N ASN A 208 -9.22 -3.78 -22.00
CA ASN A 208 -9.73 -3.91 -23.37
C ASN A 208 -10.77 -5.05 -23.50
N GLY A 209 -12.00 -4.81 -23.02
CA GLY A 209 -13.12 -5.75 -23.12
C GLY A 209 -12.98 -7.02 -22.26
N GLY A 210 -12.15 -7.02 -21.21
CA GLY A 210 -11.95 -8.20 -20.35
C GLY A 210 -10.96 -9.24 -20.88
N LEU A 211 -10.24 -8.93 -21.97
CA LEU A 211 -9.30 -9.86 -22.62
C LEU A 211 -8.01 -10.10 -21.82
N LEU A 212 -7.67 -9.20 -20.88
CA LEU A 212 -6.58 -9.40 -19.92
C LEU A 212 -7.18 -9.68 -18.54
N PRO A 213 -6.94 -10.86 -17.93
CA PRO A 213 -7.33 -11.06 -16.55
C PRO A 213 -6.65 -10.02 -15.66
N SER A 214 -7.38 -9.46 -14.69
CA SER A 214 -6.74 -8.67 -13.62
C SER A 214 -5.85 -9.61 -12.82
N ASN A 215 -4.54 -9.44 -12.96
CA ASN A 215 -3.55 -10.23 -12.25
C ASN A 215 -2.90 -9.36 -11.18
N TYR A 216 -2.84 -9.90 -9.99
CA TYR A 216 -2.41 -9.23 -8.77
C TYR A 216 -1.15 -9.92 -8.26
N PHE A 217 -0.18 -9.09 -7.87
CA PHE A 217 1.07 -9.54 -7.27
C PHE A 217 1.61 -8.45 -6.36
N PHE A 218 2.07 -8.84 -5.17
CA PHE A 218 2.69 -7.90 -4.24
C PHE A 218 4.15 -7.67 -4.61
N THR A 219 4.58 -6.43 -4.39
CA THR A 219 5.95 -5.94 -4.63
C THR A 219 6.57 -5.34 -3.37
N TYR A 220 6.00 -5.62 -2.19
CA TYR A 220 6.63 -5.28 -0.93
C TYR A 220 7.95 -6.06 -0.77
N SER A 221 9.00 -5.33 -0.42
CA SER A 221 10.27 -5.92 0.03
C SER A 221 10.27 -6.12 1.54
N ASP A 222 11.33 -6.73 2.05
CA ASP A 222 11.62 -6.80 3.49
C ASP A 222 11.94 -5.44 4.13
N LYS A 223 12.28 -4.43 3.32
CA LYS A 223 12.60 -3.07 3.75
C LYS A 223 11.42 -2.12 3.69
N ALA A 224 10.34 -2.50 2.99
CA ALA A 224 9.16 -1.68 2.85
C ALA A 224 8.55 -1.43 4.24
N SER A 225 8.34 -0.16 4.57
CA SER A 225 7.89 0.22 5.91
C SER A 225 7.11 1.52 5.91
N VAL A 226 6.23 1.68 6.89
CA VAL A 226 5.55 2.93 7.19
C VAL A 226 5.88 3.36 8.61
N THR A 227 6.40 4.56 8.76
CA THR A 227 6.59 5.22 10.05
C THR A 227 5.77 6.50 10.06
N ALA A 228 4.94 6.68 11.08
CA ALA A 228 4.18 7.91 11.29
C ALA A 228 4.37 8.41 12.72
N GLN A 229 4.79 9.67 12.85
CA GLN A 229 5.08 10.30 14.13
C GLN A 229 4.38 11.65 14.24
N SER A 230 3.45 11.75 15.19
CA SER A 230 2.88 13.02 15.63
C SER A 230 3.53 13.47 16.95
N LEU A 231 3.90 14.75 17.03
CA LEU A 231 4.44 15.34 18.26
C LEU A 231 3.33 15.72 19.26
N GLY A 232 2.30 16.44 18.79
CA GLY A 232 1.29 17.09 19.63
C GLY A 232 -0.14 16.70 19.31
N GLY A 233 -0.35 15.81 18.34
CA GLY A 233 -1.66 15.35 17.91
C GLY A 233 -1.72 13.83 17.80
N ASP A 234 -2.71 13.36 17.06
CA ASP A 234 -2.98 11.94 16.90
C ASP A 234 -2.35 11.37 15.63
N VAL A 235 -2.16 10.05 15.62
CA VAL A 235 -1.93 9.28 14.40
C VAL A 235 -3.16 8.41 14.14
N LEU A 236 -3.89 8.70 13.06
CA LEU A 236 -5.08 7.94 12.66
C LEU A 236 -4.83 7.21 11.33
N LEU A 237 -4.79 5.88 11.38
CA LEU A 237 -4.94 5.04 10.20
C LEU A 237 -6.44 4.81 9.97
N ALA A 238 -7.00 5.58 9.05
CA ALA A 238 -8.42 5.58 8.79
C ALA A 238 -8.84 4.40 7.89
N ASN A 239 -7.95 3.89 7.02
CA ASN A 239 -8.19 2.71 6.16
C ASN A 239 -9.55 2.73 5.46
N ARG A 240 -9.91 3.88 4.87
CA ARG A 240 -11.23 4.12 4.27
C ARG A 240 -11.27 3.66 2.82
N ALA A 241 -11.00 2.38 2.59
CA ALA A 241 -10.96 1.77 1.26
C ALA A 241 -12.18 2.15 0.39
N LYS A 242 -13.39 2.08 0.97
CA LYS A 242 -14.63 2.50 0.29
C LYS A 242 -14.68 3.99 -0.06
N LYS A 243 -14.15 4.88 0.80
CA LYS A 243 -14.08 6.32 0.51
C LYS A 243 -13.11 6.58 -0.64
N VAL A 244 -11.97 5.89 -0.64
CA VAL A 244 -10.97 5.94 -1.72
C VAL A 244 -11.61 5.47 -3.03
N ASP A 245 -12.23 4.29 -3.05
CA ASP A 245 -12.93 3.75 -4.22
C ASP A 245 -14.03 4.69 -4.75
N THR A 246 -14.89 5.19 -3.85
CA THR A 246 -15.97 6.14 -4.22
C THR A 246 -15.41 7.44 -4.82
N ALA A 247 -14.28 7.94 -4.32
CA ALA A 247 -13.66 9.16 -4.83
C ALA A 247 -13.22 9.03 -6.30
N PHE A 248 -13.02 7.80 -6.79
CA PHE A 248 -12.60 7.52 -8.15
C PHE A 248 -13.69 6.89 -9.02
N ALA A 249 -14.75 6.32 -8.43
CA ALA A 249 -15.86 5.71 -9.17
C ALA A 249 -16.51 6.67 -10.19
N ALA A 250 -16.57 7.98 -9.88
CA ALA A 250 -17.11 8.99 -10.78
C ALA A 250 -16.37 9.09 -12.13
N ARG A 251 -15.06 8.81 -12.15
CA ARG A 251 -14.21 8.84 -13.35
C ARG A 251 -14.52 7.67 -14.29
N TYR A 252 -14.75 6.47 -13.73
CA TYR A 252 -14.87 5.24 -14.50
C TYR A 252 -16.32 4.83 -14.77
N ALA A 253 -17.30 5.58 -14.26
CA ALA A 253 -18.72 5.24 -14.31
C ALA A 253 -19.04 3.85 -13.73
N THR A 254 -18.12 3.31 -12.92
CA THR A 254 -18.15 2.04 -12.21
C THR A 254 -17.15 2.15 -11.05
N ASP A 255 -17.32 1.34 -10.01
CA ASP A 255 -16.35 1.25 -8.91
C ASP A 255 -14.96 0.87 -9.47
N LEU A 256 -13.87 1.42 -8.91
CA LEU A 256 -12.51 1.03 -9.30
C LEU A 256 -12.32 -0.49 -9.10
N PHE A 257 -12.98 -1.03 -8.09
CA PHE A 257 -12.96 -2.43 -7.72
C PHE A 257 -14.36 -3.01 -7.86
N ARG A 258 -14.48 -4.18 -8.52
CA ARG A 258 -15.67 -5.02 -8.30
C ARG A 258 -15.68 -5.37 -6.81
N SER A 259 -16.84 -5.25 -6.16
CA SER A 259 -17.05 -5.15 -4.70
C SER A 259 -16.38 -6.18 -3.77
N SER A 260 -15.63 -7.17 -4.25
CA SER A 260 -14.86 -8.13 -3.43
C SER A 260 -13.41 -7.70 -3.13
N SER A 261 -12.85 -6.75 -3.87
CA SER A 261 -11.39 -6.49 -3.87
C SER A 261 -10.93 -5.24 -3.11
N LEU A 262 -11.78 -4.56 -2.33
CA LEU A 262 -11.37 -3.36 -1.55
C LEU A 262 -10.31 -3.67 -0.49
N ARG A 263 -10.17 -4.93 -0.10
CA ARG A 263 -9.22 -5.39 0.91
C ARG A 263 -7.76 -5.19 0.50
N PHE A 264 -7.48 -4.97 -0.77
CA PHE A 264 -6.14 -4.57 -1.23
C PHE A 264 -5.65 -3.27 -0.59
N PHE A 265 -6.56 -2.36 -0.19
CA PHE A 265 -6.22 -1.13 0.53
C PHE A 265 -5.92 -1.33 2.02
N GLU A 266 -6.17 -2.52 2.54
CA GLU A 266 -5.97 -2.87 3.96
C GLU A 266 -4.62 -3.57 4.17
N ILE A 267 -3.88 -3.87 3.10
CA ILE A 267 -2.60 -4.60 3.15
C ILE A 267 -1.43 -3.63 3.11
N TYR A 268 -0.88 -3.40 4.28
CA TYR A 268 0.27 -2.55 4.52
C TYR A 268 1.57 -3.35 4.29
N PRO A 269 2.72 -2.66 4.14
CA PRO A 269 4.02 -3.32 4.20
C PRO A 269 4.18 -4.15 5.48
N GLY A 270 5.14 -5.06 5.50
CA GLY A 270 5.39 -5.91 6.66
C GLY A 270 5.84 -5.18 7.92
N THR A 271 6.19 -3.89 7.82
CA THR A 271 6.60 -3.07 8.96
C THR A 271 5.80 -1.76 9.05
N VAL A 272 5.14 -1.54 10.18
CA VAL A 272 4.40 -0.31 10.51
C VAL A 272 4.78 0.16 11.91
N ARG A 273 5.19 1.42 12.02
CA ARG A 273 5.53 2.10 13.29
C ARG A 273 4.71 3.36 13.44
N LEU A 274 3.92 3.45 14.51
CA LEU A 274 3.05 4.59 14.78
C LEU A 274 3.41 5.18 16.15
N GLN A 275 3.62 6.48 16.20
CA GLN A 275 4.02 7.20 17.41
C GLN A 275 3.19 8.47 17.56
N ALA A 276 2.42 8.57 18.64
CA ALA A 276 1.74 9.80 19.05
C ALA A 276 2.30 10.25 20.39
N LEU A 277 3.26 11.18 20.36
CA LEU A 277 4.07 11.54 21.54
C LEU A 277 3.30 12.30 22.63
N GLN A 278 2.15 12.89 22.29
CA GLN A 278 1.23 13.54 23.23
C GLN A 278 -0.24 13.19 22.95
N GLY A 279 -0.50 12.37 21.95
CA GLY A 279 -1.84 12.04 21.48
C GLY A 279 -2.15 10.55 21.54
N ASP A 280 -3.17 10.17 20.79
CA ASP A 280 -3.62 8.81 20.60
C ASP A 280 -3.07 8.22 19.30
N VAL A 281 -2.92 6.89 19.27
CA VAL A 281 -2.86 6.15 18.01
C VAL A 281 -4.22 5.49 17.77
N LYS A 282 -4.79 5.72 16.60
CA LYS A 282 -6.18 5.38 16.27
C LYS A 282 -6.25 4.54 14.99
N PHE A 283 -7.13 3.54 15.02
CA PHE A 283 -7.47 2.70 13.88
C PHE A 283 -8.97 2.76 13.61
N ALA A 284 -9.39 3.24 12.44
CA ALA A 284 -10.82 3.30 12.14
C ALA A 284 -11.37 2.01 11.51
N ASN A 285 -10.53 1.25 10.79
CA ASN A 285 -10.90 0.02 10.09
C ASN A 285 -9.74 -0.99 10.14
N ASP A 286 -9.95 -2.16 9.56
CA ASP A 286 -8.99 -3.26 9.52
C ASP A 286 -7.65 -2.88 8.87
N MET A 287 -6.61 -3.60 9.28
CA MET A 287 -5.27 -3.51 8.69
C MET A 287 -4.59 -4.87 8.78
N MET A 288 -3.92 -5.26 7.69
CA MET A 288 -3.04 -6.42 7.66
C MET A 288 -1.64 -6.00 7.24
N LEU A 289 -0.62 -6.36 8.02
CA LEU A 289 0.77 -6.22 7.62
C LEU A 289 1.15 -7.43 6.77
N PHE A 290 1.77 -7.17 5.62
CA PHE A 290 2.19 -8.19 4.68
C PHE A 290 3.18 -9.19 5.34
N PRO A 291 3.02 -10.51 5.13
CA PRO A 291 3.89 -11.50 5.76
C PRO A 291 5.35 -11.28 5.35
N THR A 292 6.18 -10.91 6.31
CA THR A 292 7.59 -10.54 6.10
C THR A 292 8.40 -11.12 7.25
N ALA A 293 9.55 -11.74 6.94
CA ALA A 293 10.30 -12.50 7.94
C ALA A 293 10.79 -11.69 9.15
N LYS A 294 10.94 -10.37 8.99
CA LYS A 294 11.27 -9.42 10.07
C LYS A 294 10.21 -8.32 10.20
N GLY A 295 8.96 -8.67 9.90
CA GLY A 295 7.85 -7.74 9.97
C GLY A 295 7.63 -7.24 11.40
N GLN A 296 7.30 -5.95 11.53
CA GLN A 296 7.18 -5.31 12.82
C GLN A 296 5.93 -4.43 12.90
N LEU A 297 5.10 -4.69 13.91
CA LEU A 297 4.09 -3.75 14.38
C LEU A 297 4.62 -3.06 15.63
N GLU A 298 4.69 -1.74 15.60
CA GLU A 298 5.07 -0.92 16.75
C GLU A 298 4.08 0.24 16.87
N VAL A 299 3.35 0.29 17.97
CA VAL A 299 2.36 1.33 18.25
C VAL A 299 2.67 1.91 19.61
N ASN A 300 3.01 3.19 19.66
CA ASN A 300 3.26 3.90 20.91
C ASN A 300 2.40 5.16 20.97
N ALA A 301 1.51 5.24 21.94
CA ALA A 301 0.67 6.39 22.21
C ALA A 301 0.94 6.93 23.61
N ALA A 302 1.02 8.25 23.75
CA ALA A 302 1.11 8.87 25.07
C ALA A 302 -0.18 8.68 25.88
N ASN A 303 -1.31 8.70 25.18
CA ASN A 303 -2.63 8.53 25.77
C ASN A 303 -3.15 7.12 25.42
N ASN A 304 -4.04 7.00 24.44
CA ASN A 304 -4.72 5.74 24.15
C ASN A 304 -4.26 5.12 22.83
N VAL A 305 -4.35 3.79 22.76
CA VAL A 305 -4.40 3.07 21.48
C VAL A 305 -5.83 2.62 21.29
N ALA A 306 -6.51 3.15 20.26
CA ALA A 306 -7.95 2.98 20.15
C ALA A 306 -8.47 2.63 18.76
N SER A 307 -9.59 1.90 18.72
CA SER A 307 -10.41 1.83 17.51
C SER A 307 -11.47 2.93 17.50
N THR A 308 -11.73 3.57 16.36
CA THR A 308 -12.59 4.77 16.28
C THR A 308 -13.74 4.67 15.28
N GLY A 309 -13.92 3.52 14.62
CA GLY A 309 -14.96 3.28 13.63
C GLY A 309 -16.26 2.71 14.20
N ASP A 310 -17.27 2.57 13.34
CA ASP A 310 -18.58 1.98 13.67
C ASP A 310 -18.57 0.44 13.67
N ALA A 311 -17.42 -0.17 13.37
CA ALA A 311 -17.22 -1.61 13.25
C ALA A 311 -16.00 -2.07 14.06
N THR A 312 -15.80 -3.39 14.11
CA THR A 312 -14.56 -3.96 14.65
C THR A 312 -13.37 -3.48 13.82
N ALA A 313 -12.30 -3.05 14.49
CA ALA A 313 -11.01 -2.83 13.85
C ALA A 313 -10.10 -4.02 14.17
N SER A 314 -9.73 -4.79 13.16
CA SER A 314 -8.83 -5.95 13.26
C SER A 314 -7.46 -5.61 12.69
N ILE A 315 -6.44 -5.67 13.54
CA ILE A 315 -5.06 -5.40 13.18
C ILE A 315 -4.28 -6.71 13.17
N VAL A 316 -3.78 -7.11 12.00
CA VAL A 316 -3.18 -8.42 11.76
C VAL A 316 -1.71 -8.27 11.36
N LEU A 317 -0.79 -8.84 12.15
CA LEU A 317 0.59 -9.06 11.76
C LEU A 317 0.72 -10.49 11.21
N SER A 318 0.51 -10.63 9.90
CA SER A 318 0.27 -11.93 9.28
C SER A 318 1.51 -12.81 9.16
N ASP A 319 1.31 -14.12 9.30
CA ASP A 319 2.26 -15.18 8.98
C ASP A 319 1.86 -15.99 7.74
N ALA A 320 0.86 -15.52 6.97
CA ALA A 320 0.35 -16.26 5.82
C ALA A 320 1.46 -16.59 4.80
N ASP A 321 1.28 -17.70 4.09
CA ASP A 321 2.20 -18.07 3.01
C ASP A 321 2.17 -17.00 1.91
N VAL A 322 3.29 -16.29 1.73
CA VAL A 322 3.46 -15.24 0.71
C VAL A 322 3.14 -15.74 -0.69
N ALA A 323 3.42 -17.03 -0.99
CA ALA A 323 3.12 -17.62 -2.29
C ALA A 323 1.60 -17.73 -2.56
N SER A 324 0.76 -17.67 -1.52
CA SER A 324 -0.70 -17.69 -1.63
C SER A 324 -1.29 -16.33 -2.02
N LEU A 325 -0.59 -15.22 -1.71
CA LEU A 325 -1.05 -13.84 -1.92
C LEU A 325 -0.75 -13.30 -3.33
N GLY A 326 -0.01 -14.04 -4.15
CA GLY A 326 0.43 -13.59 -5.47
C GLY A 326 1.78 -12.87 -5.40
N THR A 327 2.72 -13.35 -6.21
CA THR A 327 4.11 -12.86 -6.24
C THR A 327 4.50 -12.44 -7.65
N LEU A 328 5.61 -11.71 -7.79
CA LEU A 328 6.18 -11.40 -9.11
C LEU A 328 6.42 -12.65 -9.98
N ALA A 329 6.83 -13.76 -9.36
CA ALA A 329 7.09 -15.01 -10.07
C ALA A 329 5.80 -15.76 -10.42
N ALA A 330 4.76 -15.62 -9.61
CA ALA A 330 3.46 -16.26 -9.79
C ALA A 330 2.32 -15.28 -9.45
N PRO A 331 1.98 -14.36 -10.37
CA PRO A 331 0.78 -13.53 -10.23
C PRO A 331 -0.49 -14.37 -10.16
N ARG A 332 -1.51 -13.84 -9.52
CA ARG A 332 -2.79 -14.54 -9.32
C ARG A 332 -3.98 -13.72 -9.77
N THR A 333 -5.09 -14.39 -10.06
CA THR A 333 -6.34 -13.70 -10.40
C THR A 333 -6.95 -13.05 -9.16
N GLY A 334 -7.80 -12.04 -9.34
CA GLY A 334 -8.45 -11.35 -8.22
C GLY A 334 -9.24 -12.29 -7.29
N GLN A 335 -9.96 -13.27 -7.86
CA GLN A 335 -10.72 -14.23 -7.05
C GLN A 335 -9.82 -15.09 -6.16
N ASP A 336 -8.67 -15.53 -6.68
CA ASP A 336 -7.71 -16.34 -5.92
C ASP A 336 -7.06 -15.54 -4.80
N VAL A 337 -6.70 -14.27 -5.08
CA VAL A 337 -6.09 -13.40 -4.07
C VAL A 337 -7.09 -12.94 -3.02
N ASP A 338 -8.33 -12.62 -3.41
CA ASP A 338 -9.40 -12.29 -2.46
C ASP A 338 -9.61 -13.45 -1.48
N ALA A 339 -9.68 -14.70 -1.98
CA ALA A 339 -9.83 -15.88 -1.13
C ALA A 339 -8.60 -16.12 -0.21
N ALA A 340 -7.39 -15.94 -0.74
CA ALA A 340 -6.16 -16.07 0.05
C ALA A 340 -6.07 -15.00 1.13
N LEU A 341 -6.47 -13.76 0.82
CA LEU A 341 -6.51 -12.64 1.76
C LEU A 341 -7.62 -12.81 2.81
N GLU A 342 -8.77 -13.37 2.44
CA GLU A 342 -9.83 -13.77 3.37
C GLU A 342 -9.33 -14.78 4.38
N ALA A 343 -8.56 -15.78 3.95
CA ALA A 343 -7.89 -16.70 4.85
C ALA A 343 -6.82 -15.99 5.70
N ALA A 344 -5.96 -15.18 5.07
CA ALA A 344 -4.82 -14.53 5.72
C ALA A 344 -5.21 -13.45 6.74
N MET A 345 -6.42 -12.88 6.66
CA MET A 345 -6.95 -11.92 7.63
C MET A 345 -7.84 -12.57 8.68
N LYS A 346 -8.45 -13.73 8.39
CA LYS A 346 -9.22 -14.47 9.41
C LYS A 346 -8.29 -15.13 10.42
N GLN A 347 -7.19 -15.74 9.97
CA GLN A 347 -6.18 -16.43 10.81
C GLN A 347 -6.73 -17.21 12.02
N ILE A 348 -7.92 -17.79 11.90
CA ILE A 348 -8.43 -18.75 12.86
C ILE A 348 -8.00 -20.13 12.36
N ASN A 349 -7.38 -20.92 13.26
CA ASN A 349 -6.94 -22.29 13.05
C ASN A 349 -7.92 -23.09 12.15
N PRO A 350 -7.49 -23.68 11.02
CA PRO A 350 -6.12 -24.09 10.66
C PRO A 350 -5.44 -23.24 9.55
N GLN A 351 -5.37 -21.91 9.69
CA GLN A 351 -4.93 -21.01 8.61
C GLN A 351 -3.52 -20.39 8.74
N HIS A 352 -2.69 -20.87 9.67
CA HIS A 352 -1.28 -20.48 9.75
C HIS A 352 -0.44 -21.11 8.64
N ALA A 353 0.63 -20.45 8.22
CA ALA A 353 1.55 -21.07 7.26
C ALA A 353 2.19 -22.31 7.88
N THR A 354 2.40 -23.36 7.06
CA THR A 354 3.12 -24.58 7.50
C THR A 354 4.54 -24.25 7.99
N GLN A 355 5.12 -23.15 7.49
CA GLN A 355 6.35 -22.54 7.96
C GLN A 355 6.07 -21.06 8.25
N PRO A 356 5.85 -20.69 9.53
CA PRO A 356 5.59 -19.30 9.89
C PRO A 356 6.74 -18.38 9.45
N VAL A 357 6.41 -17.24 8.83
CA VAL A 357 7.42 -16.32 8.30
C VAL A 357 8.27 -15.68 9.42
N HIS A 358 7.72 -15.53 10.63
CA HIS A 358 8.37 -14.87 11.77
C HIS A 358 9.23 -15.80 12.65
N ARG A 359 9.41 -17.07 12.27
CA ARG A 359 10.10 -18.09 13.10
C ARG A 359 11.52 -17.74 13.52
N ASP A 360 12.19 -16.88 12.76
CA ASP A 360 13.57 -16.46 12.99
C ASP A 360 13.66 -15.01 13.54
N ASP A 361 12.52 -14.37 13.81
CA ASP A 361 12.45 -13.02 14.35
C ASP A 361 12.38 -13.03 15.88
N ASN A 362 13.32 -12.31 16.52
CA ASN A 362 13.41 -12.20 17.96
C ASN A 362 12.88 -10.91 18.56
N THR A 363 12.37 -10.00 17.73
CA THR A 363 11.83 -8.73 18.18
C THR A 363 10.34 -8.90 18.44
N ALA A 364 9.84 -8.55 19.62
CA ALA A 364 8.41 -8.59 19.86
C ALA A 364 7.68 -7.45 19.13
N ALA A 365 6.43 -7.68 18.70
CA ALA A 365 5.51 -6.60 18.38
C ALA A 365 5.23 -5.76 19.63
N ILE A 366 4.94 -4.46 19.46
CA ILE A 366 4.73 -3.53 20.57
C ILE A 366 3.42 -2.78 20.38
N ILE A 367 2.61 -2.72 21.44
CA ILE A 367 1.41 -1.89 21.54
C ILE A 367 1.44 -1.22 22.93
N ASP A 368 1.75 0.06 22.97
CA ASP A 368 1.95 0.80 24.21
C ASP A 368 1.04 2.04 24.25
N ALA A 369 0.26 2.14 25.33
CA ALA A 369 -0.58 3.28 25.67
C ALA A 369 -0.11 3.81 27.03
N LEU A 370 0.88 4.72 27.03
CA LEU A 370 1.68 5.07 28.22
C LEU A 370 0.84 5.51 29.43
N ASN A 371 -0.16 6.37 29.23
CA ASN A 371 -0.99 6.91 30.31
C ASN A 371 -2.48 6.55 30.17
N GLY A 372 -2.85 5.84 29.11
CA GLY A 372 -4.23 5.61 28.73
C GLY A 372 -4.57 4.14 28.55
N ASP A 373 -5.67 3.93 27.85
CA ASP A 373 -6.30 2.63 27.67
C ASP A 373 -5.92 2.06 26.29
N ILE A 374 -5.87 0.73 26.20
CA ILE A 374 -6.00 0.04 24.91
C ILE A 374 -7.46 -0.43 24.82
N ALA A 375 -8.25 0.29 24.02
CA ALA A 375 -9.70 0.16 24.05
C ALA A 375 -10.38 0.69 22.79
N PRO A 376 -11.57 0.18 22.41
CA PRO A 376 -12.41 0.90 21.47
C PRO A 376 -12.81 2.27 22.05
N GLN A 377 -12.72 3.33 21.23
CA GLN A 377 -13.08 4.70 21.64
C GLN A 377 -14.55 4.79 22.09
N PHE A 378 -15.42 3.94 21.52
CA PHE A 378 -16.80 3.82 21.94
C PHE A 378 -17.04 2.38 22.45
N ALA A 379 -17.21 2.23 23.76
CA ALA A 379 -17.58 0.95 24.36
C ALA A 379 -19.11 0.80 24.34
N LEU A 380 -19.71 0.45 23.20
CA LEU A 380 -21.08 -0.07 23.19
C LEU A 380 -21.06 -1.53 23.68
N PRO A 381 -21.84 -1.90 24.71
CA PRO A 381 -21.84 -3.27 25.23
C PRO A 381 -22.13 -4.29 24.14
N GLY A 382 -21.16 -5.17 23.87
CA GLY A 382 -21.32 -6.35 23.00
C GLY A 382 -21.17 -6.14 21.49
N THR A 383 -20.89 -4.91 21.01
CA THR A 383 -20.94 -4.63 19.55
C THR A 383 -19.60 -4.22 18.94
N LEU A 384 -18.75 -3.50 19.68
CA LEU A 384 -17.46 -3.02 19.16
C LEU A 384 -16.32 -3.80 19.80
N ARG A 385 -15.54 -4.49 18.95
CA ARG A 385 -14.32 -5.18 19.35
C ARG A 385 -13.12 -4.45 18.76
N PHE A 386 -12.06 -4.37 19.52
CA PHE A 386 -10.75 -4.00 19.00
C PHE A 386 -9.90 -5.27 19.01
N GLN A 387 -9.37 -5.69 17.86
CA GLN A 387 -8.70 -6.99 17.77
C GLN A 387 -7.28 -6.83 17.26
N PHE A 388 -6.35 -7.54 17.91
CA PHE A 388 -4.99 -7.73 17.44
C PHE A 388 -4.72 -9.21 17.21
N THR A 389 -4.26 -9.55 16.00
CA THR A 389 -3.79 -10.90 15.66
C THR A 389 -2.30 -10.82 15.34
N ILE A 390 -1.46 -11.37 16.21
CA ILE A 390 -0.01 -11.19 16.17
C ILE A 390 0.68 -12.57 16.12
N ASN A 391 1.32 -12.89 15.00
CA ASN A 391 1.95 -14.19 14.80
C ASN A 391 3.44 -14.23 15.18
N LYS A 392 3.77 -13.53 16.26
CA LYS A 392 5.06 -13.52 16.96
C LYS A 392 4.83 -13.02 18.40
N SER A 393 5.88 -13.00 19.23
CA SER A 393 5.79 -12.42 20.59
C SER A 393 5.25 -10.98 20.57
N LEU A 394 4.46 -10.61 21.57
CA LEU A 394 3.80 -9.32 21.72
C LEU A 394 4.06 -8.73 23.12
N LEU A 395 4.41 -7.46 23.18
CA LEU A 395 4.37 -6.64 24.40
C LEU A 395 3.22 -5.63 24.25
N ALA A 396 2.14 -5.81 25.01
CA ALA A 396 1.02 -4.88 25.03
C ALA A 396 0.85 -4.28 26.43
N HIS A 397 1.05 -2.97 26.56
CA HIS A 397 0.96 -2.26 27.84
C HIS A 397 -0.04 -1.12 27.74
N ALA A 398 -1.00 -1.10 28.66
CA ALA A 398 -1.83 0.06 28.95
C ALA A 398 -1.37 0.68 30.27
N GLY A 399 -1.30 2.00 30.34
CA GLY A 399 -1.05 2.73 31.60
C GLY A 399 -2.25 2.73 32.54
N ARG A 400 -3.40 2.27 32.07
CA ARG A 400 -4.65 2.21 32.81
C ARG A 400 -5.39 0.88 32.61
N ASP A 401 -6.02 0.68 31.46
CA ASP A 401 -6.91 -0.47 31.26
C ASP A 401 -6.80 -1.08 29.85
N LEU A 402 -6.94 -2.40 29.78
CA LEU A 402 -7.25 -3.15 28.54
C LEU A 402 -8.76 -3.40 28.49
N ILE A 403 -9.48 -2.72 27.60
CA ILE A 403 -10.96 -2.76 27.59
C ILE A 403 -11.45 -3.30 26.25
N ASN A 404 -12.29 -4.33 26.27
CA ASN A 404 -12.95 -4.90 25.07
C ASN A 404 -11.99 -5.10 23.88
N THR A 405 -10.77 -5.52 24.19
CA THR A 405 -9.70 -5.75 23.23
C THR A 405 -9.34 -7.23 23.21
N ASP A 406 -9.44 -7.86 22.04
CA ASP A 406 -9.11 -9.26 21.83
C ASP A 406 -7.67 -9.39 21.30
N PHE A 407 -6.86 -10.25 21.93
CA PHE A 407 -5.51 -10.57 21.48
C PHE A 407 -5.43 -12.04 21.06
N TYR A 408 -5.14 -12.28 19.78
CA TYR A 408 -4.84 -13.59 19.21
C TYR A 408 -3.34 -13.65 18.95
N ILE A 409 -2.61 -14.37 19.78
CA ILE A 409 -1.16 -14.42 19.73
C ILE A 409 -0.73 -15.83 19.34
N GLN A 410 0.07 -15.93 18.29
CA GLN A 410 0.76 -17.16 17.93
C GLN A 410 2.25 -16.96 18.11
N HIS A 411 2.84 -17.81 18.94
CA HIS A 411 4.29 -17.90 19.10
C HIS A 411 4.88 -18.74 17.97
N SER A 412 5.88 -18.18 17.29
CA SER A 412 6.58 -18.89 16.21
C SER A 412 7.79 -19.67 16.75
N ARG A 413 8.14 -19.50 18.03
CA ARG A 413 9.26 -20.17 18.71
C ARG A 413 8.89 -20.58 20.13
N ASP A 414 9.49 -21.66 20.62
CA ASP A 414 9.29 -22.18 21.98
C ASP A 414 9.72 -21.21 23.10
N SER A 415 10.61 -20.25 22.78
CA SER A 415 11.11 -19.25 23.71
C SER A 415 10.34 -17.93 23.68
N ASP A 416 9.32 -17.81 22.82
CA ASP A 416 8.52 -16.59 22.74
C ASP A 416 7.73 -16.38 24.02
N ILE A 417 7.78 -15.15 24.53
CA ILE A 417 6.96 -14.70 25.65
C ILE A 417 6.17 -13.49 25.15
N SER A 418 4.88 -13.49 25.42
CA SER A 418 4.05 -12.31 25.25
C SER A 418 3.59 -11.79 26.60
N GLU A 419 3.53 -10.47 26.72
CA GLU A 419 3.19 -9.75 27.94
C GLU A 419 2.00 -8.83 27.65
N LEU A 420 0.99 -8.91 28.51
CA LEU A 420 -0.18 -8.04 28.50
C LEU A 420 -0.24 -7.40 29.90
N LEU A 421 -0.01 -6.09 30.00
CA LEU A 421 -0.04 -5.33 31.25
C LEU A 421 -1.09 -4.22 31.18
N ALA A 422 -1.78 -4.00 32.29
CA ALA A 422 -2.75 -2.93 32.53
C ALA A 422 -2.54 -2.38 33.94
#